data_AF-A0A2G9PPA3-F1
#
_entry.id   AF-A0A2G9PPA3-F1
#
_cell.length_a   1.000
_cell.length_b   1.000
_cell.length_c   1.000
_cell.angle_alpha   90.00
_cell.angle_beta   90.00
_cell.angle_gamma   90.00
#
_symmetry.space_group_name_H-M   'P 1'
#
loop_
_entity.id
_entity.type
_entity.pdbx_description
1 polymer ?
#
loop_
_entity_poly.entity_id
_entity_poly.type
_entity_poly.pdbx_seq_one_letter_code
_entity_poly.pdbx_strand_id
1 'polypeptide(L)'
;MNQSNLKKSGIFAVLIILYSLHALAAAPGDIPPTDLDIDSVDILDDCSATEQLSSDYYGELTAISIDTIDSTPSSEQAGTIFTIKATVTDEAQIQSVAARLYQNDTQVDAFYLYDNGQSGDGVAGDGIYANTWDSATMHEGHYDIKITAQNEYAQNITITKNDVLEILPQGICKPMKSSGSQDDKLDIVFVPCDYNAGEEDKFRTDALAHMNQLLGFSPFDEYPDSINVYRVEKLGSLSCYYSGRCVLASGSAARLLASECGDYDKIIVIADSNEWAGCAYLGGIAHASSRYPWITVHEFGHSFGSLADEYSYGSYGSSSQPNCDSSSSCPKWAGVQGTGCFPQCQYDNLYRPTYDSTMRSSYNQDFGPVNKGVLRGLLDGYN
;
A
#
# COMPACT_ATOMS: atom_id res chain seq x y z
N MET A 1 -21.68 31.25 -14.52
CA MET A 1 -23.06 30.71 -14.44
C MET A 1 -22.94 29.19 -14.41
N ASN A 2 -22.61 28.58 -13.26
CA ASN A 2 -23.55 28.02 -12.27
C ASN A 2 -24.68 27.17 -12.85
N GLN A 3 -24.55 25.84 -12.74
CA GLN A 3 -25.66 24.90 -12.62
C GLN A 3 -25.31 23.90 -11.52
N SER A 4 -25.99 24.11 -10.40
CA SER A 4 -25.98 23.36 -9.15
C SER A 4 -26.95 22.18 -9.19
N ASN A 5 -26.62 21.12 -8.44
CA ASN A 5 -27.48 20.30 -7.57
C ASN A 5 -28.99 20.25 -7.85
N LEU A 6 -29.53 19.02 -7.99
CA LEU A 6 -30.70 18.50 -7.24
C LEU A 6 -31.16 17.14 -7.81
N LYS A 7 -31.27 16.12 -6.95
CA LYS A 7 -32.52 15.34 -6.80
C LYS A 7 -32.55 14.49 -5.52
N LYS A 8 -33.68 14.60 -4.83
CA LYS A 8 -34.05 14.12 -3.50
C LYS A 8 -34.66 12.71 -3.53
N SER A 9 -34.43 11.98 -2.43
CA SER A 9 -35.37 11.24 -1.55
C SER A 9 -36.70 10.69 -2.11
N GLY A 10 -36.99 9.42 -1.79
CA GLY A 10 -38.31 8.80 -1.88
C GLY A 10 -38.46 7.63 -0.90
N ILE A 11 -39.08 7.89 0.24
CA ILE A 11 -39.59 6.94 1.25
C ILE A 11 -40.92 6.39 0.76
N PHE A 12 -41.19 5.08 0.94
CA PHE A 12 -42.56 4.56 0.99
C PHE A 12 -42.69 3.51 2.10
N ALA A 13 -43.58 3.83 3.04
CA ALA A 13 -44.07 2.96 4.09
C ALA A 13 -45.26 2.13 3.57
N VAL A 14 -45.42 0.91 4.07
CA VAL A 14 -46.69 0.18 4.10
C VAL A 14 -46.84 -0.47 5.47
N LEU A 15 -47.99 -0.23 6.11
CA LEU A 15 -48.38 -0.62 7.46
C LEU A 15 -49.76 -1.32 7.39
N ILE A 16 -50.07 -2.07 8.47
CA ILE A 16 -51.37 -2.58 8.99
C ILE A 16 -51.92 -3.85 8.26
N ILE A 17 -52.48 -4.93 8.87
CA ILE A 17 -53.29 -5.22 10.10
C ILE A 17 -53.16 -6.76 10.37
N LEU A 18 -52.84 -7.31 11.56
CA LEU A 18 -53.57 -7.49 12.85
C LEU A 18 -54.58 -8.67 12.94
N TYR A 19 -54.79 -9.14 14.20
CA TYR A 19 -55.63 -10.20 14.83
C TYR A 19 -54.83 -11.44 15.31
N SER A 20 -54.39 -11.56 16.59
CA SER A 20 -55.09 -11.73 17.91
C SER A 20 -55.77 -13.10 18.05
N LEU A 21 -55.83 -13.85 19.16
CA LEU A 21 -56.08 -13.57 20.59
C LEU A 21 -55.97 -14.99 21.28
N HIS A 22 -55.42 -15.23 22.46
CA HIS A 22 -56.11 -15.14 23.77
C HIS A 22 -55.14 -15.49 24.92
N ALA A 23 -55.26 -14.72 25.99
CA ALA A 23 -54.73 -14.96 27.32
C ALA A 23 -55.68 -15.84 28.16
N LEU A 24 -55.20 -16.39 29.29
CA LEU A 24 -55.84 -16.08 30.58
C LEU A 24 -54.95 -16.39 31.78
N ALA A 25 -55.05 -15.47 32.75
CA ALA A 25 -54.35 -15.39 34.02
C ALA A 25 -54.89 -16.36 35.09
N ALA A 26 -54.10 -16.56 36.15
CA ALA A 26 -54.56 -17.08 37.43
C ALA A 26 -54.21 -16.09 38.55
N ALA A 27 -55.15 -15.88 39.47
CA ALA A 27 -55.00 -15.14 40.72
C ALA A 27 -55.13 -16.12 41.92
N PRO A 28 -54.66 -15.76 43.14
CA PRO A 28 -54.34 -16.71 44.21
C PRO A 28 -55.39 -16.77 45.33
N GLY A 29 -55.30 -17.78 46.22
CA GLY A 29 -56.04 -17.83 47.48
C GLY A 29 -55.89 -19.14 48.29
N ASP A 30 -55.00 -19.10 49.29
CA ASP A 30 -55.21 -19.38 50.73
C ASP A 30 -55.81 -20.71 51.31
N ILE A 31 -54.88 -21.50 51.93
CA ILE A 31 -54.79 -22.10 53.30
C ILE A 31 -55.89 -23.07 53.89
N PRO A 32 -55.67 -23.82 55.03
CA PRO A 32 -55.27 -25.25 55.17
C PRO A 32 -56.23 -26.07 56.11
N PRO A 33 -55.81 -26.94 57.07
CA PRO A 33 -55.03 -28.20 57.06
C PRO A 33 -55.85 -29.39 57.64
N THR A 34 -55.31 -30.62 57.63
CA THR A 34 -55.53 -31.58 58.75
C THR A 34 -54.38 -32.57 58.85
N ASP A 35 -53.58 -32.36 59.89
CA ASP A 35 -52.99 -33.29 60.87
C ASP A 35 -53.31 -34.78 60.75
N LEU A 36 -52.30 -35.64 60.98
CA LEU A 36 -52.39 -36.87 61.76
C LEU A 36 -50.98 -37.45 62.01
N ASP A 37 -50.54 -37.31 63.27
CA ASP A 37 -49.46 -38.06 63.94
C ASP A 37 -49.74 -39.58 64.01
N ILE A 38 -48.69 -40.40 64.18
CA ILE A 38 -48.59 -41.51 65.16
C ILE A 38 -47.20 -42.17 65.17
N ASP A 39 -46.57 -42.10 66.35
CA ASP A 39 -45.74 -43.04 67.13
C ASP A 39 -44.65 -43.97 66.52
N SER A 40 -43.41 -43.64 66.91
CA SER A 40 -42.40 -44.43 67.65
C SER A 40 -42.40 -45.97 67.62
N VAL A 41 -41.21 -46.56 67.36
CA VAL A 41 -40.34 -47.32 68.33
C VAL A 41 -39.30 -48.22 67.60
N ASP A 42 -38.03 -47.93 67.89
CA ASP A 42 -36.83 -48.78 68.08
C ASP A 42 -36.03 -49.56 67.00
N ILE A 43 -34.71 -49.48 67.25
CA ILE A 43 -33.56 -50.39 66.97
C ILE A 43 -32.79 -50.21 65.65
N LEU A 44 -31.63 -49.55 65.84
CA LEU A 44 -30.31 -49.70 65.22
C LEU A 44 -30.18 -50.73 64.08
N ASP A 45 -29.80 -50.24 62.91
CA ASP A 45 -28.82 -50.94 62.08
C ASP A 45 -27.93 -49.93 61.32
N ASP A 46 -26.68 -50.31 61.20
CA ASP A 46 -25.54 -49.51 60.77
C ASP A 46 -25.51 -49.28 59.25
N CYS A 47 -24.88 -48.17 58.87
CA CYS A 47 -24.33 -47.82 57.55
C CYS A 47 -25.23 -47.32 56.39
N SER A 48 -24.99 -46.04 56.09
CA SER A 48 -25.08 -45.33 54.80
C SER A 48 -26.42 -44.70 54.41
N ALA A 49 -26.60 -43.43 54.77
CA ALA A 49 -27.37 -42.50 53.96
C ALA A 49 -26.85 -41.06 54.16
N THR A 50 -26.36 -40.53 53.05
CA THR A 50 -26.08 -39.13 52.73
C THR A 50 -27.09 -38.15 53.33
N GLU A 51 -26.63 -37.22 54.16
CA GLU A 51 -27.39 -35.98 54.42
C GLU A 51 -27.42 -35.15 53.13
N GLN A 52 -28.62 -35.04 52.56
CA GLN A 52 -28.98 -34.02 51.59
C GLN A 52 -28.76 -32.65 52.22
N LEU A 53 -27.61 -32.03 51.94
CA LEU A 53 -27.47 -30.59 52.04
C LEU A 53 -28.22 -29.97 50.86
N SER A 54 -29.22 -29.14 51.19
CA SER A 54 -30.08 -28.40 50.27
C SER A 54 -29.29 -27.71 49.16
N SER A 55 -29.72 -27.88 47.91
CA SER A 55 -29.08 -27.32 46.70
C SER A 55 -29.33 -25.82 46.47
N ASP A 56 -29.87 -25.10 47.45
CA ASP A 56 -30.38 -23.74 47.24
C ASP A 56 -29.39 -22.64 47.69
N TYR A 57 -28.12 -23.01 47.88
CA TYR A 57 -27.01 -22.08 48.17
C TYR A 57 -25.87 -22.26 47.15
N TYR A 58 -26.20 -22.22 45.87
CA TYR A 58 -25.26 -21.80 44.84
C TYR A 58 -25.95 -20.63 44.14
N GLY A 59 -25.54 -19.41 44.49
CA GLY A 59 -25.80 -18.26 43.65
C GLY A 59 -25.33 -18.61 42.24
N GLU A 60 -26.18 -18.36 41.26
CA GLU A 60 -25.89 -18.54 39.85
C GLU A 60 -24.58 -17.79 39.55
N LEU A 61 -23.45 -18.50 39.50
CA LEU A 61 -22.17 -17.90 39.14
C LEU A 61 -22.35 -17.38 37.72
N THR A 62 -22.47 -16.06 37.56
CA THR A 62 -22.51 -15.48 36.22
C THR A 62 -21.20 -15.82 35.52
N ALA A 63 -21.30 -16.26 34.27
CA ALA A 63 -20.15 -16.70 33.51
C ALA A 63 -19.47 -15.50 32.84
N ILE A 64 -18.14 -15.51 32.76
CA ILE A 64 -17.36 -14.54 31.98
C ILE A 64 -17.99 -14.34 30.60
N SER A 65 -18.28 -13.10 30.22
CA SER A 65 -18.70 -12.72 28.87
C SER A 65 -17.64 -11.89 28.16
N ILE A 66 -17.58 -12.00 26.83
CA ILE A 66 -16.85 -11.08 25.96
C ILE A 66 -17.89 -10.50 25.00
N ASP A 67 -18.20 -9.22 25.14
CA ASP A 67 -19.33 -8.60 24.46
C ASP A 67 -18.93 -7.94 23.14
N THR A 68 -17.75 -7.31 23.11
CA THR A 68 -17.20 -6.66 21.92
C THR A 68 -15.72 -6.99 21.74
N ILE A 69 -15.28 -6.99 20.48
CA ILE A 69 -13.88 -7.11 20.07
C ILE A 69 -13.72 -6.14 18.90
N ASP A 70 -12.96 -5.07 19.08
CA ASP A 70 -12.85 -4.01 18.07
C ASP A 70 -11.41 -3.55 17.91
N SER A 71 -11.15 -2.94 16.76
CA SER A 71 -9.85 -2.36 16.39
C SER A 71 -10.03 -0.88 16.04
N THR A 72 -9.02 -0.05 16.29
CA THR A 72 -9.00 1.36 15.86
C THR A 72 -7.60 1.75 15.40
N PRO A 73 -7.41 2.14 14.12
CA PRO A 73 -8.40 2.07 13.03
C PRO A 73 -8.82 0.62 12.74
N SER A 74 -9.92 0.41 12.01
CA SER A 74 -10.35 -0.92 11.57
C SER A 74 -9.78 -1.34 10.22
N SER A 75 -9.16 -0.41 9.50
CA SER A 75 -8.47 -0.68 8.23
C SER A 75 -7.41 0.41 8.01
N GLU A 76 -6.15 0.02 7.78
CA GLU A 76 -5.06 0.96 7.47
C GLU A 76 -3.82 0.24 6.90
N GLN A 77 -2.85 0.97 6.33
CA GLN A 77 -1.58 0.42 5.84
C GLN A 77 -0.69 -0.19 6.93
N ALA A 78 0.11 -1.20 6.57
CA ALA A 78 1.13 -1.79 7.43
C ALA A 78 2.12 -0.73 7.94
N GLY A 79 2.48 -0.82 9.24
CA GLY A 79 3.28 0.19 9.94
C GLY A 79 2.44 1.17 10.76
N THR A 80 1.12 1.04 10.71
CA THR A 80 0.20 1.77 11.59
C THR A 80 0.10 1.09 12.95
N ILE A 81 -0.03 1.89 14.00
CA ILE A 81 -0.35 1.41 15.34
C ILE A 81 -1.87 1.28 15.48
N PHE A 82 -2.35 0.06 15.65
CA PHE A 82 -3.74 -0.27 15.92
C PHE A 82 -3.99 -0.30 17.43
N THR A 83 -5.17 0.12 17.88
CA THR A 83 -5.65 -0.15 19.24
C THR A 83 -6.64 -1.29 19.18
N ILE A 84 -6.36 -2.40 19.87
CA ILE A 84 -7.29 -3.53 20.02
C ILE A 84 -8.02 -3.39 21.35
N LYS A 85 -9.34 -3.50 21.34
CA LYS A 85 -10.19 -3.40 22.52
C LYS A 85 -11.14 -4.59 22.63
N ALA A 86 -11.44 -5.00 23.86
CA ALA A 86 -12.49 -5.96 24.15
C ALA A 86 -13.25 -5.55 25.41
N THR A 87 -14.57 -5.68 25.39
CA THR A 87 -15.42 -5.51 26.58
C THR A 87 -15.62 -6.87 27.22
N VAL A 88 -15.18 -7.01 28.47
CA VAL A 88 -15.24 -8.28 29.22
C VAL A 88 -15.98 -8.05 30.53
N THR A 89 -16.99 -8.86 30.81
CA THR A 89 -17.76 -8.76 32.07
C THR A 89 -17.74 -10.09 32.82
N ASP A 90 -17.65 -10.01 34.15
CA ASP A 90 -17.76 -11.12 35.09
C ASP A 90 -18.13 -10.53 36.47
N GLU A 91 -18.87 -11.28 37.29
CA GLU A 91 -19.05 -10.97 38.72
C GLU A 91 -17.77 -11.24 39.52
N ALA A 92 -16.96 -12.20 39.08
CA ALA A 92 -15.65 -12.50 39.64
C ALA A 92 -14.58 -11.54 39.08
N GLN A 93 -13.44 -11.42 39.79
CA GLN A 93 -12.35 -10.59 39.31
C GLN A 93 -11.71 -11.20 38.05
N ILE A 94 -11.67 -10.44 36.96
CA ILE A 94 -10.90 -10.79 35.76
C ILE A 94 -9.39 -10.68 36.09
N GLN A 95 -8.66 -11.77 35.89
CA GLN A 95 -7.22 -11.84 36.11
C GLN A 95 -6.42 -11.49 34.86
N SER A 96 -6.88 -11.91 33.68
CA SER A 96 -6.19 -11.62 32.43
C SER A 96 -7.12 -11.61 31.23
N VAL A 97 -6.77 -10.75 30.27
CA VAL A 97 -7.38 -10.71 28.94
C VAL A 97 -6.24 -10.69 27.93
N ALA A 98 -6.24 -11.65 27.00
CA ALA A 98 -5.22 -11.77 25.97
C ALA A 98 -5.85 -11.76 24.57
N ALA A 99 -5.24 -11.00 23.66
CA ALA A 99 -5.57 -10.99 22.24
C ALA A 99 -4.57 -11.83 21.46
N ARG A 100 -5.07 -12.61 20.50
CA ARG A 100 -4.28 -13.33 19.50
C ARG A 100 -4.79 -12.98 18.12
N LEU A 101 -3.89 -12.56 17.23
CA LEU A 101 -4.23 -12.20 15.86
C LEU A 101 -3.96 -13.38 14.94
N TYR A 102 -4.89 -13.62 14.03
CA TYR A 102 -4.80 -14.70 13.05
C TYR A 102 -4.96 -14.15 11.64
N GLN A 103 -4.21 -14.73 10.70
CA GLN A 103 -4.41 -14.55 9.27
C GLN A 103 -4.45 -15.94 8.62
N ASN A 104 -5.50 -16.24 7.86
CA ASN A 104 -5.70 -17.56 7.23
C ASN A 104 -5.49 -18.73 8.23
N ASP A 105 -6.16 -18.66 9.38
CA ASP A 105 -6.08 -19.62 10.49
C ASP A 105 -4.69 -19.78 11.16
N THR A 106 -3.70 -18.98 10.77
CA THR A 106 -2.36 -18.99 11.36
C THR A 106 -2.22 -17.85 12.36
N GLN A 107 -1.82 -18.17 13.60
CA GLN A 107 -1.55 -17.14 14.60
C GLN A 107 -0.30 -16.35 14.20
N VAL A 108 -0.43 -15.04 14.05
CA VAL A 108 0.68 -14.15 13.67
C VAL A 108 1.26 -13.39 14.87
N ASP A 109 0.44 -13.13 15.90
CA ASP A 109 0.87 -12.37 17.08
C ASP A 109 -0.03 -12.63 18.31
N ALA A 110 0.46 -12.28 19.50
CA ALA A 110 -0.27 -12.36 20.76
C ALA A 110 0.23 -11.37 21.81
N PHE A 111 -0.69 -10.73 22.52
CA PHE A 111 -0.38 -9.78 23.60
C PHE A 111 -1.53 -9.68 24.61
N TYR A 112 -1.22 -9.12 25.79
CA TYR A 112 -2.22 -8.86 26.83
C TYR A 112 -2.92 -7.51 26.60
N LEU A 113 -4.20 -7.46 26.97
CA LEU A 113 -5.00 -6.24 27.05
C LEU A 113 -5.14 -5.82 28.52
N TYR A 114 -5.29 -4.52 28.77
CA TYR A 114 -5.35 -3.96 30.12
C TYR A 114 -6.56 -3.04 30.27
N ASP A 115 -7.19 -3.09 31.44
CA ASP A 115 -8.22 -2.14 31.90
C ASP A 115 -7.57 -1.24 32.97
N ASN A 116 -6.79 -0.26 32.51
CA ASN A 116 -5.96 0.61 33.34
C ASN A 116 -6.18 2.11 33.07
N GLY A 117 -7.15 2.46 32.23
CA GLY A 117 -7.42 3.83 31.80
C GLY A 117 -6.33 4.41 30.88
N GLN A 118 -5.53 3.54 30.25
CA GLN A 118 -4.48 3.85 29.30
C GLN A 118 -4.58 2.94 28.07
N SER A 119 -3.73 3.16 27.06
CA SER A 119 -3.71 2.31 25.85
C SER A 119 -5.04 2.26 25.07
N GLY A 120 -5.90 3.27 25.27
CA GLY A 120 -7.13 3.47 24.54
C GLY A 120 -8.39 2.86 25.16
N ASP A 121 -8.35 2.23 26.34
CA ASP A 121 -9.53 1.67 27.03
C ASP A 121 -10.48 2.74 27.58
N GLY A 122 -9.98 3.89 28.03
CA GLY A 122 -10.79 4.96 28.61
C GLY A 122 -10.60 5.07 30.13
N VAL A 123 -11.53 4.51 30.91
CA VAL A 123 -11.54 4.63 32.38
C VAL A 123 -11.10 3.32 33.00
N ALA A 124 -10.16 3.36 33.95
CA ALA A 124 -9.70 2.15 34.63
C ALA A 124 -10.81 1.47 35.44
N GLY A 125 -10.92 0.16 35.30
CA GLY A 125 -11.89 -0.71 35.99
C GLY A 125 -13.30 -0.67 35.41
N ASP A 126 -13.47 -0.25 34.16
CA ASP A 126 -14.79 -0.17 33.51
C ASP A 126 -15.17 -1.42 32.70
N GLY A 127 -14.29 -2.44 32.68
CA GLY A 127 -14.50 -3.69 31.94
C GLY A 127 -14.07 -3.62 30.47
N ILE A 128 -13.52 -2.49 30.03
CA ILE A 128 -12.92 -2.35 28.70
C ILE A 128 -11.43 -2.59 28.80
N TYR A 129 -10.95 -3.61 28.10
CA TYR A 129 -9.54 -3.96 28.05
C TYR A 129 -8.96 -3.53 26.70
N ALA A 130 -7.85 -2.79 26.70
CA ALA A 130 -7.20 -2.34 25.48
C ALA A 130 -5.68 -2.51 25.48
N ASN A 131 -5.10 -2.59 24.28
CA ASN A 131 -3.68 -2.39 24.07
C ASN A 131 -3.41 -1.94 22.62
N THR A 132 -2.22 -1.39 22.37
CA THR A 132 -1.77 -1.03 21.04
C THR A 132 -0.94 -2.15 20.40
N TRP A 133 -1.05 -2.28 19.09
CA TRP A 133 -0.37 -3.27 18.27
C TRP A 133 0.26 -2.60 17.04
N ASP A 134 1.56 -2.81 16.84
CA ASP A 134 2.31 -2.27 15.69
C ASP A 134 2.29 -3.26 14.52
N SER A 135 1.68 -2.84 13.41
CA SER A 135 1.51 -3.67 12.22
C SER A 135 2.72 -3.64 11.26
N ALA A 136 3.86 -3.06 11.64
CA ALA A 136 5.01 -2.86 10.75
C ALA A 136 5.53 -4.11 10.04
N THR A 137 5.40 -5.29 10.65
CA THR A 137 5.90 -6.56 10.10
C THR A 137 4.82 -7.42 9.44
N MET A 138 3.61 -6.88 9.28
CA MET A 138 2.43 -7.65 8.88
C MET A 138 2.13 -7.53 7.40
N HIS A 139 1.48 -8.56 6.86
CA HIS A 139 1.10 -8.64 5.46
C HIS A 139 -0.30 -8.07 5.21
N GLU A 140 -0.58 -7.68 3.96
CA GLU A 140 -1.91 -7.22 3.58
C GLU A 140 -2.99 -8.30 3.80
N GLY A 141 -4.21 -7.87 4.07
CA GLY A 141 -5.39 -8.75 4.20
C GLY A 141 -6.14 -8.57 5.52
N HIS A 142 -7.17 -9.39 5.70
CA HIS A 142 -8.00 -9.38 6.91
C HIS A 142 -7.37 -10.22 8.03
N TYR A 143 -7.60 -9.75 9.26
CA TYR A 143 -7.13 -10.38 10.47
C TYR A 143 -8.30 -10.67 11.42
N ASP A 144 -8.34 -11.90 11.89
CA ASP A 144 -9.24 -12.34 12.94
C ASP A 144 -8.60 -12.05 14.30
N ILE A 145 -9.42 -11.69 15.29
CA ILE A 145 -8.96 -11.51 16.66
C ILE A 145 -9.65 -12.52 17.56
N LYS A 146 -8.84 -13.34 18.23
CA LYS A 146 -9.27 -14.24 19.28
C LYS A 146 -8.93 -13.64 20.64
N ILE A 147 -9.95 -13.37 21.45
CA ILE A 147 -9.80 -12.91 22.83
C ILE A 147 -9.99 -14.09 23.77
N THR A 148 -9.06 -14.27 24.71
CA THR A 148 -9.20 -15.18 25.85
C THR A 148 -9.24 -14.36 27.13
N ALA A 149 -10.31 -14.49 27.91
CA ALA A 149 -10.43 -13.90 29.23
C ALA A 149 -10.39 -15.00 30.29
N GLN A 150 -9.69 -14.74 31.40
CA GLN A 150 -9.59 -15.64 32.55
C GLN A 150 -9.88 -14.87 33.85
N ASN A 151 -10.70 -15.45 34.71
CA ASN A 151 -11.02 -14.91 36.03
C ASN A 151 -10.17 -15.52 37.14
N GLU A 152 -10.41 -15.08 38.37
CA GLU A 152 -9.67 -15.51 39.56
C GLU A 152 -9.82 -16.99 39.94
N TYR A 153 -10.87 -17.63 39.46
CA TYR A 153 -11.13 -19.06 39.64
C TYR A 153 -10.53 -19.92 38.52
N ALA A 154 -9.69 -19.32 37.67
CA ALA A 154 -9.07 -19.95 36.50
C ALA A 154 -10.08 -20.42 35.42
N GLN A 155 -11.34 -19.98 35.49
CA GLN A 155 -12.29 -20.18 34.41
C GLN A 155 -11.87 -19.31 33.23
N ASN A 156 -12.00 -19.84 32.02
CA ASN A 156 -11.65 -19.11 30.81
C ASN A 156 -12.76 -19.22 29.77
N ILE A 157 -12.95 -18.14 29.03
CA ILE A 157 -13.76 -18.09 27.82
C ILE A 157 -12.88 -17.59 26.68
N THR A 158 -13.13 -18.10 25.48
CA THR A 158 -12.45 -17.64 24.27
C THR A 158 -13.47 -17.37 23.19
N ILE A 159 -13.43 -16.16 22.63
CA ILE A 159 -14.26 -15.75 21.50
C ILE A 159 -13.35 -15.32 20.35
N THR A 160 -13.65 -15.79 19.15
CA THR A 160 -13.06 -15.28 17.91
C THR A 160 -14.07 -14.38 17.24
N LYS A 161 -13.64 -13.17 16.85
CA LYS A 161 -14.34 -12.35 15.87
C LYS A 161 -13.50 -12.34 14.60
N ASN A 162 -14.15 -12.61 13.47
CA ASN A 162 -13.49 -12.67 12.19
C ASN A 162 -13.43 -11.27 11.56
N ASP A 163 -12.42 -11.03 10.74
CA ASP A 163 -12.23 -9.81 9.96
C ASP A 163 -12.34 -8.52 10.80
N VAL A 164 -11.75 -8.51 12.00
CA VAL A 164 -11.85 -7.36 12.92
C VAL A 164 -11.03 -6.18 12.46
N LEU A 165 -9.92 -6.44 11.76
CA LEU A 165 -9.13 -5.40 11.12
C LEU A 165 -8.61 -5.84 9.76
N GLU A 166 -8.32 -4.86 8.92
CA GLU A 166 -7.72 -5.06 7.60
C GLU A 166 -6.40 -4.29 7.53
N ILE A 167 -5.33 -4.98 7.12
CA ILE A 167 -4.12 -4.30 6.69
C ILE A 167 -4.25 -4.06 5.20
N LEU A 168 -4.37 -2.79 4.83
CA LEU A 168 -4.48 -2.40 3.44
C LEU A 168 -3.19 -2.76 2.69
N PRO A 169 -3.30 -3.14 1.40
CA PRO A 169 -2.15 -3.25 0.52
C PRO A 169 -1.25 -2.03 0.69
N GLN A 170 0.00 -2.29 1.04
CA GLN A 170 1.09 -1.36 0.84
C GLN A 170 1.15 -1.14 -0.67
N GLY A 171 0.42 -0.15 -1.19
CA GLY A 171 0.15 0.04 -2.63
C GLY A 171 1.38 -0.23 -3.49
N ILE A 172 1.16 -0.79 -4.69
CA ILE A 172 2.26 -1.26 -5.54
C ILE A 172 3.25 -0.14 -5.90
N CYS A 173 2.86 1.13 -5.77
CA CYS A 173 3.78 2.25 -5.88
C CYS A 173 4.59 2.48 -4.58
N LYS A 174 5.92 2.53 -4.71
CA LYS A 174 6.85 2.89 -3.63
C LYS A 174 7.66 4.13 -3.98
N PRO A 175 7.72 5.15 -3.11
CA PRO A 175 8.63 6.27 -3.31
C PRO A 175 10.08 5.79 -3.18
N MET A 176 10.93 6.27 -4.08
CA MET A 176 12.38 6.13 -4.04
C MET A 176 13.06 7.45 -3.63
N LYS A 177 12.47 8.58 -4.03
CA LYS A 177 12.86 9.93 -3.66
C LYS A 177 11.63 10.82 -3.66
N SER A 178 11.43 11.60 -2.60
CA SER A 178 10.34 12.56 -2.50
C SER A 178 10.90 13.93 -2.14
N SER A 179 10.55 14.94 -2.93
CA SER A 179 10.96 16.34 -2.80
C SER A 179 9.80 17.31 -2.70
N GLY A 180 8.55 16.84 -2.79
CA GLY A 180 7.36 17.69 -2.65
C GLY A 180 6.11 17.03 -3.22
N SER A 181 5.04 17.84 -3.37
CA SER A 181 3.80 17.44 -4.04
C SER A 181 4.05 17.05 -5.50
N GLN A 182 3.26 16.12 -6.02
CA GLN A 182 3.26 15.74 -7.43
C GLN A 182 2.78 16.88 -8.35
N ASP A 183 2.03 17.85 -7.81
CA ASP A 183 1.58 19.02 -8.58
C ASP A 183 2.71 19.97 -9.02
N ASP A 184 3.83 19.97 -8.29
CA ASP A 184 4.90 20.97 -8.40
C ASP A 184 6.25 20.36 -8.85
N LYS A 185 6.35 19.04 -8.95
CA LYS A 185 7.62 18.33 -9.12
C LYS A 185 7.59 17.44 -10.35
N LEU A 186 8.76 17.21 -10.94
CA LEU A 186 8.90 16.24 -12.01
C LEU A 186 8.75 14.85 -11.43
N ASP A 187 7.64 14.19 -11.72
CA ASP A 187 7.33 12.86 -11.18
C ASP A 187 7.73 11.75 -12.16
N ILE A 188 8.75 10.98 -11.77
CA ILE A 188 9.29 9.88 -12.58
C ILE A 188 8.91 8.54 -11.95
N VAL A 189 8.26 7.68 -12.73
CA VAL A 189 7.86 6.32 -12.28
C VAL A 189 8.67 5.25 -12.99
N PHE A 190 9.37 4.43 -12.22
CA PHE A 190 10.07 3.23 -12.68
C PHE A 190 9.11 2.02 -12.73
N VAL A 191 9.02 1.38 -13.89
CA VAL A 191 8.12 0.23 -14.12
C VAL A 191 8.94 -1.02 -14.50
N PRO A 192 8.75 -2.15 -13.81
CA PRO A 192 9.48 -3.38 -14.11
C PRO A 192 8.95 -4.06 -15.37
N CYS A 193 9.84 -4.62 -16.17
CA CYS A 193 9.54 -5.42 -17.35
C CYS A 193 10.43 -6.66 -17.41
N ASP A 194 9.86 -7.82 -17.73
CA ASP A 194 10.55 -9.13 -17.74
C ASP A 194 11.09 -9.62 -16.38
N TYR A 195 10.84 -8.90 -15.28
CA TYR A 195 11.07 -9.40 -13.92
C TYR A 195 9.99 -10.41 -13.52
N ASN A 196 10.38 -11.53 -12.93
CA ASN A 196 9.45 -12.53 -12.40
C ASN A 196 8.89 -12.07 -11.04
N ALA A 197 7.69 -12.57 -10.69
CA ALA A 197 7.17 -12.39 -9.33
C ALA A 197 8.15 -12.98 -8.30
N GLY A 198 8.44 -12.26 -7.21
CA GLY A 198 9.45 -12.65 -6.22
C GLY A 198 10.85 -12.07 -6.47
N GLU A 199 11.07 -11.34 -7.57
CA GLU A 199 12.34 -10.64 -7.86
C GLU A 199 12.32 -9.16 -7.41
N GLU A 200 11.51 -8.79 -6.42
CA GLU A 200 11.33 -7.40 -5.99
C GLU A 200 12.66 -6.78 -5.54
N ASP A 201 13.49 -7.50 -4.79
CA ASP A 201 14.81 -7.02 -4.33
C ASP A 201 15.79 -6.75 -5.48
N LYS A 202 15.71 -7.56 -6.53
CA LYS A 202 16.51 -7.37 -7.75
C LYS A 202 16.05 -6.11 -8.47
N PHE A 203 14.74 -5.96 -8.70
CA PHE A 203 14.19 -4.76 -9.33
C PHE A 203 14.46 -3.49 -8.50
N ARG A 204 14.36 -3.56 -7.17
CA ARG A 204 14.72 -2.44 -6.26
C ARG A 204 16.16 -2.00 -6.47
N THR A 205 17.08 -2.96 -6.58
CA THR A 205 18.51 -2.70 -6.81
C THR A 205 18.75 -2.06 -8.17
N ASP A 206 18.14 -2.60 -9.23
CA ASP A 206 18.29 -2.09 -10.59
C ASP A 206 17.68 -0.69 -10.72
N ALA A 207 16.45 -0.49 -10.23
CA ALA A 207 15.81 0.82 -10.22
C ALA A 207 16.66 1.86 -9.48
N LEU A 208 17.24 1.52 -8.33
CA LEU A 208 18.12 2.40 -7.57
C LEU A 208 19.38 2.77 -8.38
N ALA A 209 20.00 1.81 -9.07
CA ALA A 209 21.16 2.09 -9.91
C ALA A 209 20.82 3.06 -11.07
N HIS A 210 19.67 2.86 -11.71
CA HIS A 210 19.19 3.74 -12.78
C HIS A 210 18.79 5.13 -12.28
N MET A 211 18.11 5.23 -11.13
CA MET A 211 17.80 6.50 -10.49
C MET A 211 19.08 7.28 -10.15
N ASN A 212 20.06 6.62 -9.51
CA ASN A 212 21.33 7.28 -9.15
C ASN A 212 22.08 7.76 -10.38
N GLN A 213 22.09 6.97 -11.46
CA GLN A 213 22.73 7.36 -12.71
C GLN A 213 22.02 8.54 -13.38
N LEU A 214 20.70 8.62 -13.32
CA LEU A 214 19.92 9.74 -13.85
C LEU A 214 20.12 11.02 -13.03
N LEU A 215 19.89 10.93 -11.73
CA LEU A 215 19.93 12.08 -10.82
C LEU A 215 21.36 12.60 -10.56
N GLY A 216 22.37 11.77 -10.80
CA GLY A 216 23.78 12.17 -10.75
C GLY A 216 24.30 12.79 -12.05
N PHE A 217 23.45 12.99 -13.05
CA PHE A 217 23.86 13.43 -14.39
C PHE A 217 23.35 14.84 -14.69
N SER A 218 24.26 15.77 -14.98
CA SER A 218 23.89 17.15 -15.33
C SER A 218 23.05 17.24 -16.61
N PRO A 219 21.88 17.91 -16.57
CA PRO A 219 21.52 18.89 -15.55
C PRO A 219 20.65 18.38 -14.40
N PHE A 220 20.25 17.11 -14.34
CA PHE A 220 19.34 16.61 -13.28
C PHE A 220 19.95 16.74 -11.88
N ASP A 221 21.28 16.63 -11.75
CA ASP A 221 22.03 16.83 -10.50
C ASP A 221 21.98 18.26 -9.96
N GLU A 222 21.64 19.23 -10.79
CA GLU A 222 21.47 20.65 -10.42
C GLU A 222 20.07 20.94 -9.85
N TYR A 223 19.13 19.98 -9.94
CA TYR A 223 17.72 20.13 -9.52
C TYR A 223 17.32 19.05 -8.48
N PRO A 224 18.09 18.89 -7.37
CA PRO A 224 17.86 17.82 -6.41
C PRO A 224 16.52 17.93 -5.70
N ASP A 225 15.87 19.10 -5.67
CA ASP A 225 14.59 19.32 -4.99
C ASP A 225 13.39 19.46 -5.94
N SER A 226 13.60 19.24 -7.24
CA SER A 226 12.57 19.45 -8.27
C SER A 226 12.02 18.14 -8.83
N ILE A 227 12.52 16.98 -8.36
CA ILE A 227 12.23 15.67 -8.94
C ILE A 227 11.77 14.69 -7.86
N ASN A 228 10.61 14.08 -8.05
CA ASN A 228 10.18 12.90 -7.32
C ASN A 228 10.47 11.64 -8.14
N VAL A 229 10.79 10.55 -7.46
CA VAL A 229 11.01 9.25 -8.09
C VAL A 229 10.24 8.18 -7.34
N TYR A 230 9.50 7.37 -8.09
CA TYR A 230 8.72 6.25 -7.60
C TYR A 230 9.07 4.99 -8.38
N ARG A 231 8.71 3.82 -7.83
CA ARG A 231 8.76 2.53 -8.53
C ARG A 231 7.49 1.73 -8.31
N VAL A 232 7.15 0.89 -9.28
CA VAL A 232 6.03 -0.04 -9.18
C VAL A 232 6.52 -1.44 -8.83
N GLU A 233 6.17 -1.94 -7.64
CA GLU A 233 6.47 -3.29 -7.16
C GLU A 233 5.36 -4.28 -7.51
N LYS A 234 5.00 -4.33 -8.81
CA LYS A 234 4.11 -5.34 -9.39
C LYS A 234 4.82 -6.03 -10.56
N LEU A 235 5.57 -7.07 -10.22
CA LEU A 235 6.41 -7.83 -11.15
C LEU A 235 5.58 -8.90 -11.89
N GLY A 236 6.14 -9.48 -12.94
CA GLY A 236 5.49 -10.52 -13.76
C GLY A 236 4.28 -10.04 -14.58
N SER A 237 3.95 -8.74 -14.53
CA SER A 237 2.75 -8.18 -15.16
C SER A 237 3.02 -7.45 -16.49
N LEU A 238 4.30 -7.30 -16.86
CA LEU A 238 4.72 -6.63 -18.09
C LEU A 238 5.87 -7.39 -18.74
N SER A 239 5.74 -7.67 -20.04
CA SER A 239 6.78 -8.29 -20.86
C SER A 239 7.33 -7.32 -21.89
N CYS A 240 8.63 -7.44 -22.16
CA CYS A 240 9.34 -6.62 -23.11
C CYS A 240 9.58 -7.37 -24.43
N TYR A 241 9.69 -6.59 -25.50
CA TYR A 241 10.02 -7.08 -26.83
C TYR A 241 11.28 -6.40 -27.33
N TYR A 242 12.12 -7.19 -28.01
CA TYR A 242 13.45 -6.78 -28.45
C TYR A 242 13.52 -6.77 -29.97
N SER A 243 14.09 -5.71 -30.53
CA SER A 243 14.46 -5.61 -31.94
C SER A 243 15.89 -5.06 -32.04
N GLY A 244 16.87 -5.96 -32.17
CA GLY A 244 18.27 -5.58 -32.06
C GLY A 244 18.59 -5.02 -30.68
N ARG A 245 19.06 -3.76 -30.62
CA ARG A 245 19.34 -3.04 -29.37
C ARG A 245 18.14 -2.22 -28.86
N CYS A 246 16.99 -2.33 -29.49
CA CYS A 246 15.77 -1.65 -29.05
C CYS A 246 14.99 -2.58 -28.13
N VAL A 247 14.81 -2.20 -26.87
CA VAL A 247 13.88 -2.84 -25.93
C VAL A 247 12.68 -1.95 -25.70
N LEU A 248 11.48 -2.52 -25.75
CA LEU A 248 10.24 -1.79 -25.60
C LEU A 248 9.22 -2.64 -24.85
N ALA A 249 8.25 -1.98 -24.22
CA ALA A 249 7.11 -2.62 -23.58
C ALA A 249 5.79 -2.03 -24.10
N SER A 250 4.68 -2.69 -23.79
CA SER A 250 3.35 -2.13 -24.06
C SER A 250 3.17 -0.82 -23.30
N GLY A 251 3.09 0.29 -24.04
CA GLY A 251 2.99 1.61 -23.43
C GLY A 251 1.69 1.85 -22.65
N SER A 252 0.59 1.18 -23.01
CA SER A 252 -0.67 1.25 -22.26
C SER A 252 -0.60 0.45 -20.96
N ALA A 253 0.03 -0.72 -20.97
CA ALA A 253 0.25 -1.52 -19.76
C ALA A 253 1.22 -0.81 -18.79
N ALA A 254 2.32 -0.23 -19.30
CA ALA A 254 3.25 0.54 -18.49
C ALA A 254 2.58 1.76 -17.83
N ARG A 255 1.69 2.47 -18.56
CA ARG A 255 0.92 3.59 -17.99
C ARG A 255 -0.09 3.16 -16.94
N LEU A 256 -0.74 2.02 -17.13
CA LEU A 256 -1.66 1.46 -16.14
C LEU A 256 -0.92 1.08 -14.84
N LEU A 257 0.29 0.53 -14.95
CA LEU A 257 1.14 0.27 -13.79
C LEU A 257 1.58 1.58 -13.13
N ALA A 258 2.01 2.57 -13.92
CA ALA A 258 2.46 3.86 -13.39
C ALA A 258 1.34 4.67 -12.71
N SER A 259 0.08 4.57 -13.15
CA SER A 259 -1.05 5.29 -12.53
C SER A 259 -1.34 4.87 -11.10
N GLU A 260 -0.79 3.76 -10.65
CA GLU A 260 -0.88 3.30 -9.25
C GLU A 260 -0.01 4.18 -8.33
N CYS A 261 0.84 5.04 -8.90
CA CYS A 261 1.59 6.08 -8.20
C CYS A 261 0.86 7.43 -8.11
N GLY A 262 -0.39 7.52 -8.56
CA GLY A 262 -1.10 8.79 -8.68
C GLY A 262 -0.72 9.52 -9.97
N ASP A 263 -0.60 10.84 -9.88
CA ASP A 263 -0.17 11.67 -11.00
C ASP A 263 1.33 11.45 -11.28
N TYR A 264 1.71 11.52 -12.57
CA TYR A 264 3.10 11.39 -12.99
C TYR A 264 3.35 12.08 -14.33
N ASP A 265 4.60 12.48 -14.57
CA ASP A 265 5.00 13.12 -15.83
C ASP A 265 5.68 12.14 -16.79
N LYS A 266 6.54 11.27 -16.24
CA LYS A 266 7.41 10.41 -17.04
C LYS A 266 7.48 8.99 -16.49
N ILE A 267 7.60 8.04 -17.42
CA ILE A 267 7.77 6.62 -17.11
C ILE A 267 9.11 6.17 -17.68
N ILE A 268 9.84 5.43 -16.85
CA ILE A 268 11.04 4.70 -17.25
C ILE A 268 10.76 3.22 -17.03
N VAL A 269 10.72 2.44 -18.10
CA VAL A 269 10.62 0.98 -18.02
C VAL A 269 12.02 0.39 -17.91
N ILE A 270 12.23 -0.44 -16.91
CA ILE A 270 13.46 -1.22 -16.74
C ILE A 270 13.18 -2.65 -17.17
N ALA A 271 13.90 -3.11 -18.18
CA ALA A 271 13.82 -4.48 -18.66
C ALA A 271 14.91 -5.32 -17.99
N ASP A 272 14.52 -6.41 -17.33
CA ASP A 272 15.46 -7.36 -16.74
C ASP A 272 16.28 -8.06 -17.83
N SER A 273 17.47 -7.52 -18.14
CA SER A 273 18.27 -7.98 -19.25
C SER A 273 19.74 -7.62 -19.11
N ASN A 274 20.57 -8.57 -19.50
CA ASN A 274 22.02 -8.39 -19.60
C ASN A 274 22.47 -7.82 -20.95
N GLU A 275 21.54 -7.67 -21.91
CA GLU A 275 21.82 -7.14 -23.24
C GLU A 275 21.93 -5.62 -23.22
N TRP A 276 22.82 -5.07 -24.06
CA TRP A 276 22.88 -3.62 -24.25
C TRP A 276 21.70 -3.22 -25.14
N ALA A 277 20.60 -2.80 -24.50
CA ALA A 277 19.40 -2.39 -25.17
C ALA A 277 18.70 -1.19 -24.50
N GLY A 278 18.20 -0.28 -25.32
CA GLY A 278 17.48 0.92 -24.92
C GLY A 278 16.61 1.40 -26.07
N CYS A 279 15.46 1.99 -25.75
CA CYS A 279 14.64 2.65 -26.74
C CYS A 279 13.62 3.59 -26.08
N ALA A 280 13.39 4.72 -26.72
CA ALA A 280 12.36 5.65 -26.33
C ALA A 280 11.62 6.17 -27.57
N TYR A 281 10.31 6.36 -27.42
CA TYR A 281 9.60 7.24 -28.34
C TYR A 281 9.85 8.69 -27.90
N LEU A 282 10.03 9.60 -28.85
CA LEU A 282 10.19 11.03 -28.55
C LEU A 282 9.00 11.55 -27.73
N GLY A 283 9.28 12.16 -26.58
CA GLY A 283 8.25 12.61 -25.63
C GLY A 283 7.51 11.49 -24.89
N GLY A 284 7.83 10.22 -25.19
CA GLY A 284 7.13 9.02 -24.74
C GLY A 284 7.79 8.34 -23.54
N ILE A 285 7.67 7.02 -23.44
CA ILE A 285 8.28 6.21 -22.36
C ILE A 285 9.74 5.91 -22.73
N ALA A 286 10.65 6.08 -21.78
CA ALA A 286 12.02 5.59 -21.89
C ALA A 286 12.10 4.13 -21.45
N HIS A 287 12.82 3.30 -22.21
CA HIS A 287 13.07 1.90 -21.85
C HIS A 287 14.56 1.64 -21.83
N ALA A 288 15.06 0.96 -20.79
CA ALA A 288 16.47 0.60 -20.68
C ALA A 288 16.60 -0.81 -20.11
N SER A 289 17.63 -1.53 -20.53
CA SER A 289 18.00 -2.78 -19.86
C SER A 289 18.67 -2.52 -18.51
N SER A 290 18.33 -3.35 -17.52
CA SER A 290 18.72 -3.23 -16.12
C SER A 290 20.23 -3.21 -15.88
N ARG A 291 21.00 -3.87 -16.76
CA ARG A 291 22.46 -3.94 -16.62
C ARG A 291 23.19 -2.62 -16.87
N TYR A 292 22.58 -1.68 -17.59
CA TYR A 292 23.29 -0.50 -18.12
C TYR A 292 22.56 0.81 -17.77
N PRO A 293 22.69 1.30 -16.51
CA PRO A 293 22.05 2.53 -16.04
C PRO A 293 22.24 3.76 -16.93
N TRP A 294 23.39 3.91 -17.60
CA TRP A 294 23.66 5.07 -18.46
C TRP A 294 22.75 5.12 -19.70
N ILE A 295 22.19 3.98 -20.13
CA ILE A 295 21.18 3.95 -21.18
C ILE A 295 19.95 4.74 -20.74
N THR A 296 19.53 4.63 -19.47
CA THR A 296 18.38 5.41 -18.98
C THR A 296 18.57 6.90 -19.19
N VAL A 297 19.78 7.45 -19.01
CA VAL A 297 20.02 8.87 -19.25
C VAL A 297 19.80 9.23 -20.71
N HIS A 298 20.36 8.45 -21.63
CA HIS A 298 20.18 8.63 -23.08
C HIS A 298 18.70 8.58 -23.48
N GLU A 299 18.00 7.53 -23.06
CA GLU A 299 16.59 7.31 -23.41
C GLU A 299 15.66 8.33 -22.76
N PHE A 300 16.00 8.77 -21.55
CA PHE A 300 15.28 9.85 -20.89
C PHE A 300 15.50 11.19 -21.59
N GLY A 301 16.63 11.41 -22.26
CA GLY A 301 16.84 12.55 -23.15
C GLY A 301 15.81 12.65 -24.28
N HIS A 302 15.44 11.51 -24.88
CA HIS A 302 14.35 11.44 -25.86
C HIS A 302 12.97 11.64 -25.21
N SER A 303 12.72 10.98 -24.08
CA SER A 303 11.42 10.98 -23.38
C SER A 303 11.06 12.34 -22.77
N PHE A 304 12.01 12.98 -22.09
CA PHE A 304 11.81 14.25 -21.39
C PHE A 304 12.17 15.42 -22.30
N GLY A 305 13.36 15.41 -22.90
CA GLY A 305 13.88 16.53 -23.69
C GLY A 305 13.45 16.57 -25.16
N SER A 306 12.79 15.52 -25.68
CA SER A 306 12.54 15.35 -27.12
C SER A 306 13.82 15.53 -27.97
N LEU A 307 14.96 15.15 -27.41
CA LEU A 307 16.25 15.20 -28.10
C LEU A 307 16.28 14.13 -29.18
N ALA A 308 17.00 14.37 -30.27
CA ALA A 308 17.27 13.36 -31.29
C ALA A 308 18.57 12.62 -31.00
N ASP A 309 18.71 11.43 -31.58
CA ASP A 309 19.98 10.73 -31.64
C ASP A 309 21.00 11.55 -32.43
N GLU A 310 22.22 11.61 -31.92
CA GLU A 310 23.34 12.32 -32.55
C GLU A 310 24.27 11.38 -33.34
N TYR A 311 23.93 10.08 -33.39
CA TYR A 311 24.48 9.13 -34.35
C TYR A 311 23.56 8.99 -35.58
N SER A 312 24.10 8.43 -36.66
CA SER A 312 23.38 8.27 -37.93
C SER A 312 22.85 6.85 -38.09
N TYR A 313 21.61 6.73 -38.56
CA TYR A 313 20.99 5.47 -38.98
C TYR A 313 20.62 5.46 -40.47
N GLY A 314 21.00 6.49 -41.23
CA GLY A 314 20.76 6.56 -42.67
C GLY A 314 21.33 7.82 -43.33
N SER A 315 21.37 7.84 -44.67
CA SER A 315 22.12 8.89 -45.38
C SER A 315 21.36 10.21 -45.56
N TYR A 316 20.03 10.19 -45.60
CA TYR A 316 19.24 11.40 -45.87
C TYR A 316 17.94 11.43 -45.08
N GLY A 317 17.67 12.56 -44.41
CA GLY A 317 16.42 12.82 -43.72
C GLY A 317 16.32 14.27 -43.22
N SER A 318 15.36 14.51 -42.34
CA SER A 318 15.09 15.81 -41.73
C SER A 318 14.79 15.64 -40.24
N SER A 319 15.17 16.63 -39.44
CA SER A 319 14.97 16.62 -38.00
C SER A 319 14.44 17.98 -37.51
N SER A 320 13.39 17.95 -36.71
CA SER A 320 12.87 19.15 -36.02
C SER A 320 13.46 19.29 -34.61
N GLN A 321 14.14 18.26 -34.12
CA GLN A 321 14.65 18.16 -32.76
C GLN A 321 15.68 19.26 -32.48
N PRO A 322 15.76 19.74 -31.22
CA PRO A 322 16.54 20.94 -30.90
C PRO A 322 18.05 20.74 -31.09
N ASN A 323 18.54 19.50 -31.04
CA ASN A 323 19.96 19.16 -31.14
C ASN A 323 20.40 18.62 -32.51
N CYS A 324 19.52 18.65 -33.52
CA CYS A 324 19.89 18.37 -34.91
C CYS A 324 19.54 19.53 -35.83
N ASP A 325 20.47 19.98 -36.67
CA ASP A 325 20.23 21.05 -37.65
C ASP A 325 20.40 20.52 -39.09
N SER A 326 19.66 21.08 -40.04
CA SER A 326 19.78 20.74 -41.47
C SER A 326 20.75 21.66 -42.22
N SER A 327 21.19 22.74 -41.58
CA SER A 327 22.16 23.68 -42.11
C SER A 327 23.55 23.43 -41.52
N SER A 328 24.57 23.46 -42.38
CA SER A 328 25.98 23.44 -41.99
C SER A 328 26.45 24.68 -41.23
N SER A 329 25.59 25.69 -41.10
CA SER A 329 25.83 26.86 -40.23
C SER A 329 25.22 26.70 -38.83
N CYS A 330 24.44 25.64 -38.59
CA CYS A 330 23.84 25.29 -37.31
C CYS A 330 23.16 26.45 -36.54
N PRO A 331 22.19 27.15 -37.16
CA PRO A 331 21.50 28.28 -36.53
C PRO A 331 20.76 27.94 -35.23
N LYS A 332 20.32 26.69 -35.01
CA LYS A 332 19.58 26.29 -33.79
C LYS A 332 20.32 26.56 -32.48
N TRP A 333 21.65 26.57 -32.49
CA TRP A 333 22.48 26.86 -31.31
C TRP A 333 23.53 27.94 -31.58
N ALA A 334 23.21 28.87 -32.47
CA ALA A 334 24.07 30.02 -32.72
C ALA A 334 24.33 30.79 -31.42
N GLY A 335 25.62 31.00 -31.10
CA GLY A 335 26.04 31.74 -29.89
C GLY A 335 26.11 30.91 -28.61
N VAL A 336 25.72 29.63 -28.62
CA VAL A 336 25.91 28.74 -27.47
C VAL A 336 27.39 28.36 -27.35
N GLN A 337 28.04 28.72 -26.26
CA GLN A 337 29.47 28.40 -26.05
C GLN A 337 29.71 26.89 -25.98
N GLY A 338 30.88 26.44 -26.47
CA GLY A 338 31.24 25.03 -26.49
C GLY A 338 30.55 24.19 -27.57
N THR A 339 29.87 24.83 -28.53
CA THR A 339 29.23 24.16 -29.66
C THR A 339 30.02 24.32 -30.96
N GLY A 340 29.78 23.38 -31.88
CA GLY A 340 30.22 23.42 -33.28
C GLY A 340 29.08 22.94 -34.19
N CYS A 341 29.42 22.55 -35.42
CA CYS A 341 28.48 22.01 -36.38
C CYS A 341 29.07 20.73 -36.98
N PHE A 342 28.84 19.61 -36.30
CA PHE A 342 29.46 18.33 -36.64
C PHE A 342 28.49 17.49 -37.49
N PRO A 343 28.91 16.90 -38.61
CA PRO A 343 28.03 16.10 -39.46
C PRO A 343 27.56 14.84 -38.74
N GLN A 344 26.37 14.35 -39.08
CA GLN A 344 25.61 13.26 -38.49
C GLN A 344 24.79 13.68 -37.26
N CYS A 345 23.47 13.58 -37.40
CA CYS A 345 22.48 13.69 -36.32
C CYS A 345 21.19 13.03 -36.83
N GLN A 346 20.91 11.79 -36.42
CA GLN A 346 19.94 10.87 -37.02
C GLN A 346 20.27 10.42 -38.46
N TYR A 347 20.64 11.37 -39.32
CA TYR A 347 21.01 11.16 -40.70
C TYR A 347 22.34 11.85 -41.05
N ASP A 348 23.05 11.33 -42.06
CA ASP A 348 24.36 11.85 -42.47
C ASP A 348 24.32 13.30 -42.99
N ASN A 349 23.18 13.75 -43.50
CA ASN A 349 22.98 15.10 -44.04
C ASN A 349 22.64 16.16 -42.99
N LEU A 350 22.55 15.79 -41.71
CA LEU A 350 22.23 16.67 -40.59
C LEU A 350 23.45 16.90 -39.70
N TYR A 351 23.35 17.88 -38.81
CA TYR A 351 24.45 18.33 -37.95
C TYR A 351 24.06 18.29 -36.48
N ARG A 352 25.02 18.02 -35.60
CA ARG A 352 24.89 18.00 -34.13
C ARG A 352 25.80 19.04 -33.47
N PRO A 353 25.54 19.43 -32.21
CA PRO A 353 26.21 20.56 -31.56
C PRO A 353 27.60 20.25 -30.99
N THR A 354 27.89 19.00 -30.65
CA THR A 354 29.20 18.60 -30.08
C THR A 354 29.79 17.43 -30.85
N TYR A 355 31.11 17.23 -30.72
CA TYR A 355 31.75 16.08 -31.35
C TYR A 355 31.16 14.76 -30.85
N ASP A 356 30.90 14.69 -29.54
CA ASP A 356 30.25 13.57 -28.87
C ASP A 356 29.40 14.07 -27.69
N SER A 357 28.40 13.28 -27.33
CA SER A 357 27.50 13.50 -26.19
C SER A 357 26.84 12.17 -25.81
N THR A 358 26.11 12.11 -24.70
CA THR A 358 25.29 10.93 -24.37
C THR A 358 24.28 10.61 -25.48
N MET A 359 23.74 11.61 -26.20
CA MET A 359 22.82 11.41 -27.33
C MET A 359 23.51 10.81 -28.56
N ARG A 360 24.84 10.79 -28.62
CA ARG A 360 25.61 10.10 -29.67
C ARG A 360 26.15 8.75 -29.20
N SER A 361 26.70 8.74 -27.99
CA SER A 361 27.36 7.60 -27.37
C SER A 361 26.81 7.46 -25.96
N SER A 362 25.90 6.52 -25.72
CA SER A 362 25.15 6.45 -24.44
C SER A 362 26.01 6.28 -23.18
N TYR A 363 27.26 5.84 -23.31
CA TYR A 363 28.23 5.75 -22.21
C TYR A 363 28.98 7.07 -21.93
N ASN A 364 28.83 8.09 -22.79
CA ASN A 364 29.36 9.42 -22.56
C ASN A 364 28.58 10.10 -21.43
N GLN A 365 29.31 10.64 -20.46
CA GLN A 365 28.76 11.22 -19.24
C GLN A 365 28.40 12.72 -19.37
N ASP A 366 28.25 13.22 -20.59
CA ASP A 366 27.86 14.61 -20.84
C ASP A 366 26.80 14.71 -21.95
N PHE A 367 25.71 15.43 -21.66
CA PHE A 367 24.73 15.83 -22.66
C PHE A 367 25.29 16.87 -23.63
N GLY A 368 26.27 17.67 -23.22
CA GLY A 368 26.73 18.83 -23.97
C GLY A 368 25.80 20.04 -23.81
N PRO A 369 26.26 21.25 -24.20
CA PRO A 369 25.63 22.51 -23.80
C PRO A 369 24.22 22.72 -24.37
N VAL A 370 23.95 22.28 -25.60
CA VAL A 370 22.62 22.42 -26.22
C VAL A 370 21.60 21.52 -25.56
N ASN A 371 21.91 20.23 -25.42
CA ASN A 371 21.04 19.26 -24.77
C ASN A 371 20.77 19.64 -23.31
N LYS A 372 21.81 20.03 -22.54
CA LYS A 372 21.64 20.55 -21.18
C LYS A 372 20.74 21.78 -21.14
N GLY A 373 20.90 22.72 -22.08
CA GLY A 373 20.06 23.91 -22.16
C GLY A 373 18.57 23.59 -22.36
N VAL A 374 18.27 22.63 -23.24
CA VAL A 374 16.89 22.14 -23.45
C VAL A 374 16.34 21.51 -22.17
N LEU A 375 17.09 20.60 -21.56
CA LEU A 375 16.66 19.88 -20.36
C LEU A 375 16.47 20.82 -19.15
N ARG A 376 17.38 21.79 -18.94
CA ARG A 376 17.23 22.84 -17.91
C ARG A 376 15.96 23.65 -18.11
N GLY A 377 15.70 24.11 -19.33
CA GLY A 377 14.49 24.89 -19.61
C GLY A 377 13.18 24.14 -19.33
N LEU A 378 13.19 22.80 -19.37
CA LEU A 378 12.06 21.99 -18.92
C LEU A 378 12.03 21.82 -17.40
N LEU A 379 13.20 21.57 -16.77
CA LEU A 379 13.32 21.40 -15.32
C LEU A 379 12.99 22.69 -14.55
N ASP A 380 13.26 23.86 -15.13
CA ASP A 380 12.88 25.16 -14.57
C ASP A 380 11.36 25.30 -14.33
N GLY A 381 10.55 24.47 -15.00
CA GLY A 381 9.09 24.41 -14.77
C GLY A 381 8.66 23.70 -13.49
N TYR A 382 9.57 23.01 -12.79
CA TYR A 382 9.29 22.18 -11.60
C TYR A 382 10.00 22.69 -10.32
N ASN A 383 10.51 23.92 -10.35
CA ASN A 383 11.25 24.55 -9.25
C ASN A 383 10.32 25.14 -8.17
#